data_AF-A0A221SX01-F1
#
_entry.id   AF-A0A221SX01-F1
#
_cell.length_a   1.000
_cell.length_b   1.000
_cell.length_c   1.000
_cell.angle_alpha   90.00
_cell.angle_beta   90.00
_cell.angle_gamma   90.00
#
_symmetry.space_group_name_H-M   'P 1'
#
loop_
_entity.id
_entity.type
_entity.pdbx_description
1 polymer ?
#
loop_
_entity_poly.entity_id
_entity_poly.type
_entity_poly.pdbx_seq_one_letter_code
_entity_poly.pdbx_strand_id
1 'polypeptide(L)'
;MTGSPLAAILRSVALRPRTPAELARELGSTPEALGGMLGTLHAGGYVQAAASGEGACACGPCSLKSLCRNAAQDVPPLHLLRLTPRGEAYLRRLGQLT
;
A
#
# COMPACT_ATOMS: atom_id res chain seq x y z
N MET A 1 4.74 1.26 -23.54
CA MET A 1 4.48 0.41 -22.37
C MET A 1 4.04 1.29 -21.21
N THR A 2 2.78 1.71 -21.18
CA THR A 2 2.21 2.53 -20.09
C THR A 2 1.74 1.60 -18.99
N GLY A 3 2.67 1.17 -18.14
CA GLY A 3 2.29 0.54 -16.87
C GLY A 3 1.48 1.55 -16.05
N SER A 4 0.31 1.15 -15.55
CA SER A 4 -0.50 2.01 -14.69
C SER A 4 0.37 2.58 -13.55
N PRO A 5 0.27 3.89 -13.22
CA PRO A 5 1.06 4.50 -12.14
C PRO A 5 0.87 3.76 -10.81
N LEU A 6 -0.31 3.16 -10.61
CA LEU A 6 -0.61 2.30 -9.47
C LEU A 6 0.28 1.03 -9.44
N ALA A 7 0.51 0.41 -10.59
CA ALA A 7 1.32 -0.79 -10.69
C ALA A 7 2.83 -0.47 -10.50
N ALA A 8 3.26 0.74 -10.87
CA ALA A 8 4.62 1.22 -10.55
C ALA A 8 4.82 1.39 -9.04
N ILE A 9 3.87 2.01 -8.34
CA ILE A 9 3.89 2.16 -6.87
C ILE A 9 3.93 0.79 -6.18
N LEU A 10 3.06 -0.15 -6.60
CA LEU A 10 3.01 -1.46 -5.96
C LEU A 10 4.29 -2.27 -6.18
N ARG A 11 4.93 -2.17 -7.36
CA ARG A 11 6.20 -2.88 -7.62
C ARG A 11 7.35 -2.38 -6.76
N SER A 12 7.50 -1.07 -6.57
CA SER A 12 8.61 -0.53 -5.77
C SER A 12 8.49 -0.92 -4.30
N VAL A 13 7.25 -1.03 -3.78
CA VAL A 13 6.97 -1.55 -2.44
C VAL A 13 7.10 -3.09 -2.35
N ALA A 14 6.88 -3.82 -3.44
CA ALA A 14 6.98 -5.28 -3.47
C ALA A 14 8.41 -5.77 -3.28
N LEU A 15 9.40 -5.04 -3.81
CA LEU A 15 10.81 -5.43 -3.71
C LEU A 15 11.35 -5.31 -2.30
N ARG A 16 11.03 -4.20 -1.62
CA ARG A 16 11.47 -3.90 -0.25
C ARG A 16 10.46 -2.97 0.41
N PRO A 17 10.28 -3.03 1.73
CA PRO A 17 9.55 -2.00 2.44
C PRO A 17 10.18 -0.63 2.20
N ARG A 18 9.38 0.36 1.82
CA ARG A 18 9.85 1.72 1.48
C ARG A 18 9.10 2.78 2.28
N THR A 19 9.79 3.86 2.62
CA THR A 19 9.16 5.07 3.13
C THR A 19 8.49 5.84 1.97
N PRO A 20 7.47 6.69 2.24
CA PRO A 20 6.85 7.53 1.22
C PRO A 20 7.85 8.48 0.54
N ALA A 21 8.85 8.96 1.28
CA ALA A 21 9.90 9.83 0.74
C ALA A 21 10.83 9.09 -0.24
N GLU A 22 11.20 7.84 0.06
CA GLU A 22 11.96 7.01 -0.88
C GLU A 22 11.15 6.68 -2.12
N LEU A 23 9.87 6.35 -1.93
CA LEU A 23 8.94 6.08 -3.02
C LEU A 23 8.79 7.30 -3.96
N ALA A 24 8.69 8.49 -3.38
CA ALA A 24 8.65 9.76 -4.10
C ALA A 24 9.89 9.96 -4.95
N ARG A 25 11.08 9.74 -4.37
CA ARG A 25 12.35 9.84 -5.10
C ARG A 25 12.46 8.84 -6.24
N GLU A 26 12.04 7.59 -6.03
CA GLU A 26 12.10 6.54 -7.05
C GLU A 26 11.13 6.80 -8.22
N LEU A 27 9.95 7.36 -7.92
CA LEU A 27 8.92 7.66 -8.91
C LEU A 27 9.05 9.06 -9.54
N GLY A 28 10.06 9.85 -9.15
CA GLY A 28 10.22 11.23 -9.62
C GLY A 28 9.05 12.14 -9.20
N SER A 29 8.44 11.88 -8.05
CA SER A 29 7.28 12.60 -7.52
C SER A 29 7.59 13.25 -6.17
N THR A 30 6.62 13.95 -5.58
CA THR A 30 6.73 14.50 -4.21
C THR A 30 5.94 13.65 -3.22
N PRO A 31 6.35 13.62 -1.93
CA PRO A 31 5.62 12.89 -0.89
C PRO A 31 4.16 13.33 -0.77
N GLU A 32 3.87 14.62 -0.95
CA GLU A 32 2.53 15.20 -0.87
C GLU A 32 1.65 14.71 -2.02
N ALA A 33 2.21 14.65 -3.25
CA ALA A 33 1.51 14.14 -4.42
C ALA A 33 1.19 12.63 -4.29
N LEU A 34 2.04 11.89 -3.59
CA LEU A 34 1.82 10.47 -3.31
C LEU A 34 0.86 10.22 -2.14
N GLY A 35 0.70 11.17 -1.21
CA GLY A 35 -0.09 10.99 0.01
C GLY A 35 -1.53 10.53 -0.26
N GLY A 36 -2.24 11.20 -1.17
CA GLY A 36 -3.62 10.82 -1.53
C GLY A 36 -3.72 9.45 -2.20
N MET A 37 -2.76 9.12 -3.07
CA MET A 37 -2.70 7.81 -3.71
C MET A 37 -2.39 6.69 -2.71
N LEU A 38 -1.44 6.92 -1.80
CA LEU A 38 -1.08 5.97 -0.76
C LEU A 38 -2.23 5.73 0.22
N GLY A 39 -2.96 6.78 0.60
CA GLY A 39 -4.18 6.66 1.39
C GLY A 39 -5.26 5.82 0.68
N THR A 40 -5.46 6.05 -0.62
CA THR A 40 -6.40 5.25 -1.44
C THR A 40 -5.98 3.79 -1.54
N LEU A 41 -4.69 3.52 -1.73
CA LEU A 41 -4.13 2.17 -1.80
C LEU A 41 -4.25 1.43 -0.46
N HIS A 42 -4.02 2.16 0.64
CA HIS A 42 -4.19 1.64 1.99
C HIS A 42 -5.65 1.29 2.28
N ALA A 43 -6.57 2.23 2.01
CA ALA A 43 -8.01 2.01 2.18
C ALA A 43 -8.56 0.89 1.26
N GLY A 44 -7.96 0.72 0.08
CA GLY A 44 -8.24 -0.37 -0.85
C GLY A 44 -7.60 -1.71 -0.47
N GLY A 45 -6.77 -1.73 0.57
CA GLY A 45 -6.11 -2.93 1.10
C GLY A 45 -4.97 -3.45 0.22
N TYR A 46 -4.39 -2.64 -0.67
CA TYR A 46 -3.27 -3.03 -1.54
C TYR A 46 -1.91 -2.89 -0.85
N VAL A 47 -1.79 -1.93 0.08
CA VAL A 47 -0.59 -1.67 0.87
C VAL A 47 -0.94 -1.48 2.34
N GLN A 48 0.01 -1.73 3.22
CA GLN A 48 -0.15 -1.48 4.65
C GLN A 48 1.14 -0.94 5.26
N ALA A 49 1.02 -0.34 6.43
CA ALA A 49 2.19 -0.04 7.25
C ALA A 49 2.93 -1.34 7.61
N ALA A 50 4.23 -1.34 7.40
CA ALA A 50 5.17 -2.30 7.97
C ALA A 50 5.49 -1.83 9.40
N ALA A 51 4.55 -2.05 10.31
CA ALA A 51 4.76 -1.71 11.72
C ALA A 51 5.83 -2.63 12.33
N SER A 52 6.82 -2.04 12.99
CA SER A 52 7.69 -2.75 13.94
C SER A 52 6.91 -2.95 15.23
N GLY A 53 6.09 -4.01 15.32
CA GLY A 53 5.70 -4.56 16.62
C GLY A 53 4.38 -4.12 17.27
N GLU A 54 3.31 -3.81 16.52
CA GLU A 54 1.95 -3.87 17.10
C GLU A 54 1.05 -4.80 16.28
N GLY A 55 0.31 -5.62 17.02
CA GLY A 55 -0.38 -6.82 16.55
C GLY A 55 -1.15 -6.61 15.26
N ALA A 56 -0.84 -7.46 14.28
CA ALA A 56 -1.60 -7.58 13.06
C ALA A 56 -3.05 -7.94 13.40
N CYS A 57 -3.97 -6.96 13.34
CA CYS A 57 -5.28 -7.30 12.82
C CYS A 57 -5.09 -7.63 11.34
N ALA A 58 -4.84 -8.92 11.07
CA ALA A 58 -4.83 -9.53 9.76
C ALA A 58 -6.27 -9.62 9.21
N CYS A 59 -6.99 -8.49 9.17
CA CYS A 59 -8.26 -8.43 8.47
C CYS A 59 -7.96 -8.54 6.97
N GLY A 60 -8.09 -9.76 6.43
CA GLY A 60 -8.17 -10.04 4.99
C GLY A 60 -9.43 -9.40 4.38
N PRO A 61 -10.15 -10.02 3.44
CA PRO A 61 -11.44 -9.51 3.01
C PRO A 61 -12.46 -9.64 4.15
N CYS A 62 -12.40 -8.72 5.11
CA CYS A 62 -13.33 -8.67 6.23
C CYS A 62 -14.66 -8.11 5.71
N SER A 63 -15.67 -8.97 5.61
CA SER A 63 -17.03 -8.64 5.17
C SER A 63 -17.76 -7.65 6.08
N LEU A 64 -17.15 -7.23 7.19
CA LEU A 64 -17.72 -6.38 8.23
C LEU A 64 -17.00 -5.02 8.31
N LYS A 65 -16.70 -4.41 7.16
CA LYS A 65 -16.02 -3.11 7.07
C LYS A 65 -16.70 -2.01 7.91
N SER A 66 -18.03 -2.02 8.00
CA SER A 66 -18.85 -1.08 8.79
C SER A 66 -18.74 -1.25 10.30
N LEU A 67 -18.21 -2.38 10.79
CA LEU A 67 -18.05 -2.68 12.21
C LEU A 67 -16.58 -2.72 12.64
N CYS A 68 -15.65 -2.56 11.69
CA CYS A 68 -14.23 -2.53 12.01
C CYS A 68 -13.90 -1.21 12.70
N ARG A 69 -13.60 -1.28 14.00
CA ARG A 69 -13.13 -0.13 14.81
C ARG A 69 -11.95 0.60 14.16
N ASN A 70 -11.16 -0.10 13.33
CA ASN A 70 -10.00 0.45 12.64
C ASN A 70 -10.31 0.99 11.23
N ALA A 71 -11.54 0.87 10.71
CA ALA A 71 -11.91 1.39 9.40
C ALA A 71 -11.93 2.93 9.34
N ALA A 72 -12.00 3.59 10.50
CA ALA A 72 -12.00 5.04 10.66
C ALA A 72 -10.67 5.58 11.20
N GLN A 73 -9.59 4.79 11.17
CA GLN A 73 -8.28 5.32 11.53
C GLN A 73 -7.80 6.21 10.37
N ASP A 74 -7.73 7.51 10.66
CA ASP A 74 -6.91 8.49 9.94
C ASP A 74 -5.63 7.81 9.47
N VAL A 75 -5.32 7.92 8.17
CA VAL A 75 -4.28 7.12 7.51
C VAL A 75 -3.05 7.04 8.43
N PRO A 76 -2.78 5.88 9.06
CA PRO A 76 -1.74 5.80 10.07
C PRO A 76 -0.46 6.24 9.41
N PRO A 77 0.42 7.00 10.08
CA PRO A 77 1.56 7.59 9.42
C PRO A 77 2.37 6.47 8.78
N LEU A 78 2.33 6.43 7.44
CA LEU A 78 2.81 5.33 6.62
C LEU A 78 4.33 5.40 6.55
N HIS A 79 5.00 5.30 7.69
CA HIS A 79 6.44 5.48 7.80
C HIS A 79 7.21 4.43 7.00
N LEU A 80 6.65 3.22 6.87
CA LEU A 80 7.21 2.15 6.08
C LEU A 80 6.06 1.37 5.43
N LEU A 81 6.06 1.22 4.12
CA LEU A 81 5.00 0.56 3.36
C LEU A 81 5.43 -0.86 3.00
N ARG A 82 4.52 -1.83 3.10
CA ARG A 82 4.67 -3.17 2.52
C ARG A 82 3.45 -3.57 1.70
N LEU A 83 3.66 -4.49 0.77
CA LEU A 83 2.57 -5.09 0.00
C LEU A 83 1.71 -6.00 0.89
N THR A 84 0.41 -6.04 0.61
CA THR A 84 -0.50 -7.04 1.16
C THR A 84 -0.67 -8.20 0.16
N PRO A 85 -1.23 -9.36 0.58
CA PRO A 85 -1.60 -10.42 -0.35
C PRO A 85 -2.53 -9.97 -1.50
N ARG A 86 -3.38 -8.96 -1.25
CA ARG A 86 -4.25 -8.36 -2.27
C ARG A 86 -3.44 -7.53 -3.29
N GLY A 87 -2.48 -6.75 -2.82
CA GLY A 87 -1.52 -6.03 -3.67
C GLY A 87 -0.72 -6.97 -4.56
N GLU A 88 -0.24 -8.08 -4.01
CA GLU A 88 0.49 -9.10 -4.77
C GLU A 88 -0.39 -9.74 -5.84
N ALA A 89 -1.61 -10.16 -5.48
CA ALA A 89 -2.56 -10.76 -6.42
C ALA A 89 -2.96 -9.80 -7.55
N TYR A 90 -2.97 -8.48 -7.29
CA TYR A 90 -3.17 -7.47 -8.32
C TYR A 90 -1.98 -7.40 -9.29
N LEU A 91 -0.75 -7.36 -8.77
CA LEU A 91 0.44 -7.35 -9.62
C LEU A 91 0.61 -8.64 -10.45
N ARG A 92 0.32 -9.80 -9.87
CA ARG A 92 0.32 -11.09 -10.59
C ARG A 92 -0.67 -11.09 -11.75
N ARG A 93 -1.88 -10.56 -11.54
CA ARG A 93 -2.89 -10.41 -12.62
C ARG A 93 -2.41 -9.51 -13.76
N LEU A 94 -1.58 -8.52 -13.47
CA LEU A 94 -0.99 -7.65 -14.47
C LEU A 94 0.25 -8.24 -15.15
N GLY A 95 0.71 -9.45 -14.75
CA GLY A 95 1.97 -10.03 -15.22
C GLY A 95 3.20 -9.26 -14.74
N GLN A 96 3.08 -8.54 -13.62
CA GLN A 96 4.09 -7.62 -13.09
C GLN A 96 4.75 -8.10 -11.80
N LEU A 97 4.39 -9.29 -11.34
CA LEU A 97 5.04 -10.05 -10.27
C LEU A 97 5.24 -11.46 -10.82
N THR A 98 6.50 -11.84 -11.04
CA THR A 98 6.92 -13.18 -11.48
C THR A 98 7.01 -14.12 -10.29
#